data_AF-A0A5P2QS64-F1
#
_entry.id   AF-A0A5P2QS64-F1
#
_cell.length_a   1.000
_cell.length_b   1.000
_cell.length_c   1.000
_cell.angle_alpha   90.00
_cell.angle_beta   90.00
_cell.angle_gamma   90.00
#
_symmetry.space_group_name_H-M   'P 1'
#
loop_
_entity.id
_entity.type
_entity.pdbx_description
1 polymer ?
#
loop_
_entity_poly.entity_id
_entity_poly.type
_entity_poly.pdbx_seq_one_letter_code
_entity_poly.pdbx_strand_id
1 'polypeptide(L)' 'MAKAVFHRRFDATDTKKGVSIRVEPLDTPQTLPEWVIAKAEAAGAATRTIKKTLPAVTGDSDKDA' A
#
# COMPACT_ATOMS: atom_id res chain seq x y z
N MET A 1 -2.46 10.67 5.11
CA MET A 1 -1.45 9.60 5.33
C MET A 1 -2.11 8.27 5.02
N ALA A 2 -1.42 7.37 4.32
CA ALA A 2 -1.95 6.07 3.90
C ALA A 2 -1.18 4.93 4.58
N LYS A 3 -1.75 3.72 4.55
CA LYS A 3 -1.14 2.51 5.08
C LYS A 3 -0.71 1.58 3.96
N ALA A 4 0.52 1.08 4.04
CA ALA A 4 1.03 0.09 3.11
C ALA A 4 1.96 -0.89 3.82
N VAL A 5 2.00 -2.13 3.32
CA VAL A 5 2.98 -3.14 3.72
C VAL A 5 4.15 -3.03 2.76
N PHE A 6 5.37 -2.95 3.29
CA PHE A 6 6.59 -2.81 2.53
C PHE A 6 7.32 -4.16 2.54
N HIS A 7 7.41 -4.80 1.38
CA HIS A 7 8.00 -6.13 1.23
C HIS A 7 9.52 -6.09 1.07
N ARG A 8 10.06 -4.93 0.70
CA ARG A 8 11.50 -4.69 0.59
C ARG A 8 11.83 -3.25 0.96
N ARG A 9 13.11 -3.01 1.26
CA ARG A 9 13.63 -1.68 1.56
C ARG A 9 13.40 -0.72 0.39
N PHE A 10 12.95 0.48 0.71
CA PHE A 10 12.65 1.52 -0.27
C PHE A 10 13.07 2.89 0.24
N ASP A 11 13.85 3.63 -0.56
CA ASP A 11 14.24 5.00 -0.25
C ASP A 11 13.43 5.96 -1.15
N ALA A 12 12.52 6.70 -0.55
CA ALA A 12 11.67 7.67 -1.23
C ALA A 12 12.29 9.07 -1.14
N THR A 13 12.92 9.51 -2.23
CA THR A 13 13.53 10.85 -2.31
C THR A 13 12.62 11.82 -3.06
N ASP A 14 12.38 12.99 -2.49
CA ASP A 14 11.75 14.15 -3.12
C ASP A 14 12.78 15.28 -3.23
N THR A 15 13.35 15.44 -4.43
CA THR A 15 14.37 16.46 -4.73
C THR A 15 13.81 17.87 -4.77
N LYS A 16 12.50 18.06 -4.95
CA LYS A 16 11.88 19.40 -4.94
C LYS A 16 11.75 19.94 -3.52
N LYS A 17 11.63 19.03 -2.53
CA LYS A 17 11.52 19.37 -1.11
C LYS A 17 12.81 19.16 -0.33
N GLY A 18 13.81 18.51 -0.94
CA GLY A 18 15.04 18.12 -0.26
C GLY A 18 14.83 17.08 0.84
N VAL A 19 13.81 16.21 0.69
CA VAL A 19 13.44 15.23 1.71
C VAL A 19 13.68 13.82 1.19
N SER A 20 14.32 12.99 2.01
CA SER A 20 14.51 11.56 1.74
C SER A 20 13.94 10.75 2.90
N ILE A 21 13.04 9.82 2.60
CA ILE A 21 12.44 8.93 3.60
C ILE A 21 12.91 7.51 3.28
N ARG A 22 13.67 6.93 4.20
CA ARG A 22 14.04 5.52 4.15
C ARG A 22 12.93 4.70 4.81
N VAL A 23 12.41 3.73 4.08
CA VAL A 23 11.41 2.79 4.56
C VAL A 23 12.03 1.41 4.64
N GLU A 24 12.00 0.83 5.83
CA GLU A 24 12.41 -0.56 6.05
C GLU A 24 11.23 -1.50 5.81
N PRO A 25 11.49 -2.70 5.28
CA PRO A 25 10.44 -3.70 5.12
C PRO A 25 9.98 -4.17 6.50
N LEU A 26 8.66 -4.22 6.68
CA LEU A 26 8.02 -4.75 7.89
C LEU A 26 6.78 -5.51 7.46
N ASP A 27 6.52 -6.64 8.13
CA ASP A 27 5.31 -7.45 7.91
C ASP A 27 4.02 -6.72 8.33
N THR A 28 4.16 -5.68 9.16
CA THR A 28 3.06 -4.84 9.62
C THR A 28 2.84 -3.63 8.71
N PRO A 29 1.58 -3.22 8.46
CA PRO A 29 1.28 -2.02 7.69
C PRO A 29 1.86 -0.75 8.34
N GLN A 30 2.68 -0.03 7.58
CA GLN A 30 3.26 1.25 8.01
C GLN A 30 2.44 2.42 7.50
N THR A 31 2.32 3.46 8.33
CA THR A 31 1.61 4.69 7.96
C THR A 31 2.60 5.72 7.46
N LEU A 32 2.52 6.07 6.18
CA LEU A 32 3.47 6.98 5.53
C LEU A 32 2.74 8.01 4.65
N PRO A 33 3.44 9.07 4.20
CA PRO A 33 2.88 10.00 3.23
C PRO A 33 2.46 9.29 1.94
N GLU A 34 1.37 9.74 1.33
CA GLU A 34 0.82 9.10 0.13
C GLU A 34 1.81 9.09 -1.04
N TRP A 35 2.64 10.13 -1.16
CA TRP A 35 3.68 10.21 -2.19
C TRP A 35 4.76 9.12 -2.00
N VAL A 36 5.09 8.76 -0.76
CA VAL A 36 6.05 7.68 -0.46
C VAL A 36 5.46 6.34 -0.88
N ILE A 37 4.21 6.10 -0.49
CA ILE A 37 3.51 4.85 -0.80
C ILE A 37 3.26 4.71 -2.30
N ALA A 38 2.88 5.78 -2.99
CA ALA A 38 2.72 5.78 -4.45
C ALA A 38 4.03 5.44 -5.17
N LYS A 39 5.15 6.02 -4.74
CA LYS A 39 6.47 5.69 -5.30
C LYS A 39 6.89 4.26 -5.00
N ALA A 40 6.64 3.79 -3.78
CA ALA A 40 6.97 2.43 -3.38
C ALA A 40 6.13 1.39 -4.12
N GLU A 41 4.84 1.66 -4.34
CA GLU A 41 3.93 0.81 -5.11
C GLU A 41 4.30 0.79 -6.60
N ALA A 42 4.60 1.95 -7.20
CA ALA A 42 5.10 2.03 -8.57
C ALA A 42 6.43 1.28 -8.76
N ALA A 43 7.27 1.28 -7.73
CA ALA A 43 8.51 0.49 -7.69
C ALA A 43 8.27 -1.00 -7.34
N GLY A 44 7.05 -1.44 -7.06
CA GLY A 44 6.75 -2.80 -6.61
C GLY A 44 7.36 -3.16 -5.25
N ALA A 45 7.76 -2.17 -4.45
CA ALA A 45 8.33 -2.36 -3.12
C ALA A 45 7.28 -2.40 -2.00
N ALA A 46 6.07 -1.88 -2.26
CA ALA A 46 5.00 -1.83 -1.28
C ALA A 46 3.64 -2.20 -1.89
N THR A 47 2.74 -2.67 -1.03
CA THR A 47 1.33 -2.91 -1.35
C THR A 47 0.47 -2.05 -0.44
N ARG A 48 -0.39 -1.21 -1.03
CA ARG A 48 -1.36 -0.44 -0.25
C ARG A 48 -2.29 -1.39 0.50
N THR A 49 -2.41 -1.17 1.80
CA THR A 49 -3.50 -1.73 2.59
C THR A 49 -4.71 -0.86 2.33
N ILE A 50 -5.27 -0.98 1.13
CA ILE A 50 -6.61 -0.44 0.86
C ILE A 50 -7.49 -1.15 1.89
N LYS A 51 -8.19 -0.42 2.75
CA LYS A 51 -9.38 -1.00 3.38
C LYS A 51 -10.23 -1.42 2.20
N LYS A 52 -10.16 -2.70 1.84
CA LYS A 52 -11.06 -3.30 0.88
C LYS A 52 -12.40 -3.16 1.58
N THR A 53 -13.10 -2.07 1.32
CA THR A 53 -14.55 -2.12 1.26
C THR A 53 -14.79 -3.08 0.11
N LEU A 54 -14.73 -4.37 0.43
CA LEU A 54 -15.40 -5.37 -0.38
C LEU A 54 -16.80 -4.80 -0.57
N PRO A 55 -17.29 -4.54 -1.80
CA PRO A 55 -18.73 -4.66 -1.96
C PRO A 55 -19.04 -6.06 -1.44
N ALA A 56 -19.99 -6.17 -0.52
CA ALA A 56 -20.48 -7.45 -0.06
C ALA A 56 -20.99 -8.21 -1.29
N VAL A 57 -20.13 -9.04 -1.89
CA VAL A 57 -20.53 -10.03 -2.88
C VAL A 57 -20.78 -11.31 -2.11
N THR A 58 -21.97 -11.42 -1.56
CA THR A 58 -22.60 -12.67 -1.10
C THR A 58 -24.11 -12.37 -1.13
N GLY A 59 -24.98 -13.05 -1.87
CA GLY A 59 -24.87 -14.39 -2.42
C GLY A 59 -25.02 -14.43 -3.95
N ASP A 60 -24.06 -15.13 -4.54
CA ASP A 60 -24.37 -16.29 -5.37
C ASP A 60 -25.43 -17.15 -4.63
N SER A 61 -26.70 -17.09 -5.07
CA SER A 61 -27.65 -18.17 -4.84
C SER A 61 -27.62 -19.03 -6.08
N ASP A 62 -26.76 -20.03 -5.96
CA ASP A 62 -26.87 -21.39 -6.45
C ASP A 62 -28.13 -21.73 -7.27
N LYS A 63 -27.82 -22.38 -8.38
CA LYS A 63 -28.65 -23.12 -9.30
C LYS A 63 -29.42 -24.24 -8.58
N ASP A 64 -30.45 -24.76 -9.24
CA ASP A 64 -31.18 -26.01 -8.97
C ASP A 64 -32.41 -25.95 -8.02
N ALA A 65 -33.59 -25.75 -8.63
CA ALA A 65 -34.80 -26.57 -8.43
C ALA A 65 -35.81 -26.35 -9.57
#